data_AF-A0A6P2RYV7-F1
#
_entry.id   AF-A0A6P2RYV7-F1
#
_cell.length_a   1.000
_cell.length_b   1.000
_cell.length_c   1.000
_cell.angle_alpha   90.00
_cell.angle_beta   90.00
_cell.angle_gamma   90.00
#
_symmetry.space_group_name_H-M   'P 1'
#
loop_
_entity.id
_entity.type
_entity.pdbx_description
1 polymer ?
#
loop_
_entity_poly.entity_id
_entity_poly.type
_entity_poly.pdbx_seq_one_letter_code
_entity_poly.pdbx_strand_id
1 'polypeptide(L)'
;MLKRLPVIDGNFDAAATADETRITDWDDLGADMRQVYPDKLAYYREVTATQVTTSHIQRAVNRAGTRAIPNDGRTSEGSNNCFLIALLQHATGDYRSSHAARVDQYRTILSAASHLDLVGNEKISAGSRAARALVDLINSDPGVQPKLSVEVVSELNGVVHRDRLGSSAMNARTVVIWDKGGHFEAVA
;
A
#
# COMPACT_ATOMS: atom_id res chain seq x y z
N MET A 1 14.83 23.42 -2.70
CA MET A 1 14.65 23.18 -1.25
C MET A 1 13.95 21.85 -1.07
N LEU A 2 14.64 20.82 -0.56
CA LEU A 2 14.02 19.54 -0.22
C LEU A 2 13.09 19.75 0.98
N LYS A 3 11.77 19.60 0.79
CA LYS A 3 10.83 19.46 1.92
C LYS A 3 11.22 18.18 2.67
N ARG A 4 11.48 18.30 3.98
CA ARG A 4 11.70 17.14 4.85
C ARG A 4 10.42 16.29 4.82
N LEU A 5 10.55 15.03 4.42
CA LEU A 5 9.49 14.03 4.60
C LEU A 5 9.20 13.88 6.11
N PRO A 6 7.97 13.51 6.51
CA PRO A 6 7.60 13.42 7.91
C PRO A 6 8.50 12.44 8.66
N VAL A 7 8.96 12.88 9.84
CA VAL A 7 9.46 11.97 10.86
C VAL A 7 8.24 11.24 11.40
N ILE A 8 8.11 9.96 11.09
CA ILE A 8 7.03 9.13 11.63
C ILE A 8 7.37 8.84 13.10
N ASP A 9 6.88 9.69 13.99
CA ASP A 9 7.10 9.64 15.45
C ASP A 9 5.81 9.28 16.20
N GLY A 10 5.86 9.27 17.54
CA GLY A 10 4.69 8.97 18.37
C GLY A 10 3.50 9.93 18.20
N ASN A 11 3.70 11.11 17.58
CA ASN A 11 2.61 12.04 17.28
C ASN A 11 1.84 11.63 16.02
N PHE A 12 2.49 10.94 15.08
CA PHE A 12 1.80 10.28 13.95
C PHE A 12 0.88 9.17 14.48
N ASP A 13 1.38 8.34 15.39
CA ASP A 13 0.63 7.23 15.98
C ASP A 13 -0.56 7.70 16.83
N ALA A 14 -0.37 8.73 17.66
CA ALA A 14 -1.44 9.28 18.50
C ALA A 14 -2.57 9.95 17.68
N ALA A 15 -2.26 10.48 16.49
CA ALA A 15 -3.26 11.07 15.61
C ALA A 15 -4.11 10.03 14.88
N ALA A 16 -3.63 8.79 14.81
CA ALA A 16 -4.20 7.69 14.04
C ALA A 16 -4.96 6.66 14.90
N THR A 17 -5.11 6.89 16.20
CA THR A 17 -5.82 5.98 17.13
C THR A 17 -7.07 6.59 17.76
N ALA A 18 -7.47 7.80 17.35
CA ALA A 18 -8.37 8.64 18.14
C ALA A 18 -9.89 8.51 17.85
N ASP A 19 -10.39 7.47 17.16
CA ASP A 19 -11.84 7.34 16.90
C ASP A 19 -12.29 5.88 16.70
N GLU A 20 -13.23 5.41 17.53
CA GLU A 20 -13.84 4.07 17.42
C GLU A 20 -15.06 4.11 16.50
N THR A 21 -14.93 3.63 15.25
CA THR A 21 -16.10 3.42 14.37
C THR A 21 -16.73 2.05 14.60
N ARG A 22 -18.00 2.04 15.01
CA ARG A 22 -18.78 0.83 15.34
C ARG A 22 -19.32 0.15 14.06
N ILE A 23 -18.97 -1.12 13.83
CA ILE A 23 -19.56 -1.97 12.77
C ILE A 23 -20.98 -2.40 13.20
N THR A 24 -21.94 -2.35 12.29
CA THR A 24 -23.24 -3.02 12.46
C THR A 24 -23.04 -4.52 12.32
N ASP A 25 -23.41 -5.30 13.34
CA ASP A 25 -23.27 -6.75 13.26
C ASP A 25 -24.10 -7.32 12.09
N TRP A 26 -23.64 -8.41 11.48
CA TRP A 26 -24.32 -9.06 10.36
C TRP A 26 -25.76 -9.43 10.71
N ASP A 27 -25.98 -9.85 11.96
CA ASP A 27 -27.29 -10.26 12.44
C ASP A 27 -28.25 -9.08 12.62
N ASP A 28 -27.70 -7.87 12.75
CA ASP A 28 -28.42 -6.60 12.88
C ASP A 28 -28.69 -5.92 11.52
N LEU A 29 -28.17 -6.45 10.41
CA LEU A 29 -28.43 -5.92 9.06
C LEU A 29 -29.89 -6.14 8.63
N GLY A 30 -30.44 -5.17 7.90
CA GLY A 30 -31.70 -5.36 7.17
C GLY A 30 -31.62 -6.53 6.18
N ALA A 31 -32.76 -7.19 5.94
CA ALA A 31 -32.84 -8.37 5.05
C ALA A 31 -32.48 -8.04 3.59
N ASP A 32 -32.78 -6.80 3.18
CA ASP A 32 -32.41 -6.20 1.90
C ASP A 32 -30.89 -6.04 1.76
N MET A 33 -30.20 -5.57 2.81
CA MET A 33 -28.75 -5.43 2.81
C MET A 33 -28.03 -6.78 2.88
N ARG A 34 -28.56 -7.77 3.62
CA ARG A 34 -28.00 -9.13 3.65
C ARG A 34 -28.03 -9.81 2.29
N GLN A 35 -29.03 -9.54 1.45
CA GLN A 35 -29.14 -10.11 0.10
C GLN A 35 -28.06 -9.64 -0.88
N VAL A 36 -27.42 -8.49 -0.61
CA VAL A 36 -26.32 -7.97 -1.43
C VAL A 36 -25.06 -8.83 -1.28
N TYR A 37 -24.92 -9.50 -0.13
CA TYR A 37 -23.73 -10.24 0.23
C TYR A 37 -23.97 -11.75 0.13
N PRO A 38 -23.04 -12.53 -0.46
CA PRO A 38 -23.21 -13.96 -0.59
C PRO A 38 -23.16 -14.70 0.75
N ASP A 39 -22.44 -14.15 1.75
CA ASP A 39 -22.40 -14.66 3.12
C ASP A 39 -21.87 -13.60 4.12
N LYS A 40 -21.93 -13.94 5.42
CA LYS A 40 -21.42 -13.13 6.54
C LYS A 40 -19.93 -12.80 6.40
N LEU A 41 -19.13 -13.69 5.83
CA LEU A 41 -17.69 -13.50 5.67
C LEU A 41 -17.38 -12.49 4.55
N ALA A 42 -18.12 -12.52 3.44
CA ALA A 42 -18.01 -11.56 2.35
C ALA A 42 -18.43 -10.16 2.82
N TYR A 43 -19.51 -10.06 3.59
CA TYR A 43 -19.87 -8.82 4.27
C TYR A 43 -18.73 -8.33 5.14
N TYR A 44 -18.27 -9.09 6.14
CA TYR A 44 -17.18 -8.65 7.01
C TYR A 44 -15.90 -8.33 6.27
N ARG A 45 -15.56 -9.04 5.20
CA ARG A 45 -14.41 -8.68 4.35
C ARG A 45 -14.60 -7.31 3.72
N GLU A 46 -15.79 -7.00 3.23
CA GLU A 46 -16.10 -5.70 2.64
C GLU A 46 -16.21 -4.59 3.68
N VAL A 47 -16.91 -4.79 4.81
CA VAL A 47 -16.98 -3.79 5.88
C VAL A 47 -15.64 -3.59 6.56
N THR A 48 -14.83 -4.63 6.73
CA THR A 48 -13.46 -4.49 7.26
C THR A 48 -12.55 -3.80 6.24
N ALA A 49 -12.70 -4.08 4.94
CA ALA A 49 -11.98 -3.36 3.89
C ALA A 49 -12.39 -1.88 3.81
N THR A 50 -13.65 -1.55 4.09
CA THR A 50 -14.14 -0.15 4.17
C THR A 50 -13.90 0.51 5.54
N GLN A 51 -13.73 -0.28 6.61
CA GLN A 51 -13.30 0.15 7.94
C GLN A 51 -11.78 0.18 8.15
N VAL A 52 -10.99 -0.05 7.10
CA VAL A 52 -9.66 0.55 7.03
C VAL A 52 -9.93 2.05 7.08
N THR A 53 -9.90 2.62 8.28
CA THR A 53 -10.31 3.98 8.62
C THR A 53 -9.35 4.92 7.94
N THR A 54 -9.63 5.13 6.65
CA THR A 54 -8.80 5.85 5.70
C THR A 54 -8.53 7.26 6.25
N SER A 55 -9.44 7.77 7.08
CA SER A 55 -9.39 9.06 7.74
C SER A 55 -8.17 9.29 8.65
N HIS A 56 -7.64 8.27 9.34
CA HIS A 56 -6.58 8.43 10.34
C HIS A 56 -5.22 8.61 9.67
N ILE A 57 -4.83 7.65 8.82
CA ILE A 57 -3.65 7.78 7.98
C ILE A 57 -3.78 9.00 7.05
N GLN A 58 -4.95 9.28 6.46
CA GLN A 58 -5.16 10.49 5.66
C GLN A 58 -4.92 11.77 6.47
N ARG A 59 -5.43 11.86 7.70
CA ARG A 59 -5.19 13.03 8.57
C ARG A 59 -3.70 13.18 8.88
N ALA A 60 -3.01 12.08 9.14
CA ALA A 60 -1.59 12.10 9.43
C ALA A 60 -0.76 12.53 8.20
N VAL A 61 -1.11 12.02 7.02
CA VAL A 61 -0.58 12.45 5.70
C VAL A 61 -0.81 13.95 5.49
N ASN A 62 -2.04 14.43 5.69
CA ASN A 62 -2.38 15.85 5.51
C ASN A 62 -1.61 16.75 6.50
N ARG A 63 -1.50 16.36 7.77
CA ARG A 63 -0.75 17.10 8.80
C ARG A 63 0.74 17.16 8.50
N ALA A 64 1.29 16.12 7.89
CA ALA A 64 2.67 16.09 7.41
C ALA A 64 2.92 16.99 6.19
N GLY A 65 1.87 17.56 5.58
CA GLY A 65 1.98 18.35 4.35
C GLY A 65 2.32 17.51 3.12
N THR A 66 2.09 16.19 3.19
CA THR A 66 2.19 15.25 2.08
C THR A 66 0.79 14.87 1.60
N ARG A 67 0.71 14.09 0.53
CA ARG A 67 -0.54 13.53 0.03
C ARG A 67 -0.34 12.12 -0.48
N ALA A 68 -1.42 11.35 -0.45
CA ALA A 68 -1.47 10.12 -1.22
C ALA A 68 -1.49 10.43 -2.72
N ILE A 69 -0.80 9.62 -3.50
CA ILE A 69 -0.72 9.70 -4.96
C ILE A 69 -1.60 8.59 -5.52
N PRO A 70 -2.82 8.91 -6.00
CA PRO A 70 -3.74 7.91 -6.51
C PRO A 70 -3.16 7.19 -7.73
N ASN A 71 -3.45 5.91 -7.84
CA ASN A 71 -3.25 5.11 -9.03
C ASN A 71 -4.41 4.12 -9.16
N ASP A 72 -4.67 3.57 -10.35
CA ASP A 72 -5.77 2.63 -10.57
C ASP A 72 -5.32 1.16 -10.58
N GLY A 73 -4.01 0.92 -10.41
CA GLY A 73 -3.43 -0.41 -10.46
C GLY A 73 -3.51 -1.09 -11.82
N ARG A 74 -3.76 -0.36 -12.92
CA ARG A 74 -3.95 -0.92 -14.27
C ARG A 74 -2.79 -0.57 -15.20
N THR A 75 -2.49 -1.50 -16.11
CA THR A 75 -1.59 -1.34 -17.26
C THR A 75 -2.22 -1.98 -18.49
N SER A 76 -1.55 -1.95 -19.64
CA SER A 76 -2.04 -2.65 -20.85
C SER A 76 -2.04 -4.16 -20.68
N GLU A 77 -1.12 -4.70 -19.89
CA GLU A 77 -0.95 -6.15 -19.68
C GLU A 77 -1.74 -6.70 -18.49
N GLY A 78 -2.38 -5.84 -17.68
CA GLY A 78 -3.22 -6.33 -16.60
C GLY A 78 -3.59 -5.35 -15.49
N SER A 79 -3.88 -5.92 -14.32
CA SER A 79 -4.42 -5.21 -13.16
C SER A 79 -3.71 -5.64 -11.87
N ASN A 80 -4.14 -5.11 -10.72
CA ASN A 80 -3.53 -5.36 -9.41
C ASN A 80 -2.06 -4.90 -9.30
N ASN A 81 -1.70 -3.84 -10.03
CA ASN A 81 -0.33 -3.31 -10.08
C ASN A 81 -0.08 -2.15 -9.11
N CYS A 82 -1.05 -1.78 -8.26
CA CYS A 82 -0.98 -0.57 -7.44
C CYS A 82 0.25 -0.49 -6.53
N PHE A 83 0.66 -1.60 -5.91
CA PHE A 83 1.88 -1.65 -5.10
C PHE A 83 3.15 -1.33 -5.91
N LEU A 84 3.27 -1.92 -7.09
CA LEU A 84 4.40 -1.73 -7.99
C LEU A 84 4.44 -0.31 -8.58
N ILE A 85 3.27 0.25 -8.93
CA ILE A 85 3.15 1.64 -9.37
C ILE A 85 3.65 2.58 -8.27
N ALA A 86 3.18 2.41 -7.03
CA ALA A 86 3.59 3.23 -5.89
C ALA A 86 5.11 3.14 -5.63
N LEU A 87 5.70 1.94 -5.72
CA LEU A 87 7.15 1.76 -5.61
C LEU A 87 7.91 2.50 -6.71
N LEU A 88 7.47 2.43 -7.96
CA LEU A 88 8.15 3.08 -9.08
C LEU A 88 8.02 4.60 -9.05
N GLN A 89 6.89 5.13 -8.57
CA GLN A 89 6.73 6.56 -8.30
C GLN A 89 7.75 7.04 -7.27
N HIS A 90 7.99 6.28 -6.21
CA HIS A 90 9.06 6.59 -5.26
C HIS A 90 10.45 6.43 -5.85
N ALA A 91 10.72 5.32 -6.55
CA ALA A 91 12.02 5.00 -7.12
C ALA A 91 12.49 6.07 -8.11
N THR A 92 11.59 6.54 -8.97
CA THR A 92 11.87 7.55 -9.99
C THR A 92 11.70 8.99 -9.50
N GLY A 93 10.89 9.20 -8.45
CA GLY A 93 10.45 10.53 -8.03
C GLY A 93 9.39 11.16 -8.96
N ASP A 94 8.96 10.44 -10.01
CA ASP A 94 7.89 10.89 -10.90
C ASP A 94 6.55 10.29 -10.46
N TYR A 95 5.81 11.10 -9.70
CA TYR A 95 4.48 10.80 -9.17
C TYR A 95 3.34 11.07 -10.15
N ARG A 96 3.63 11.51 -11.38
CA ARG A 96 2.60 11.76 -12.41
C ARG A 96 2.42 10.59 -13.37
N SER A 97 3.37 9.65 -13.36
CA SER A 97 3.37 8.47 -14.21
C SER A 97 2.94 7.23 -13.44
N SER A 98 2.24 6.32 -14.11
CA SER A 98 2.01 4.95 -13.63
C SER A 98 3.18 4.02 -13.93
N HIS A 99 4.13 4.46 -14.75
CA HIS A 99 5.30 3.68 -15.17
C HIS A 99 4.93 2.34 -15.84
N ALA A 100 3.81 2.30 -16.58
CA ALA A 100 3.18 1.07 -17.10
C ALA A 100 4.17 0.07 -17.74
N ALA A 101 5.03 0.52 -18.67
CA ALA A 101 6.01 -0.37 -19.31
C ALA A 101 6.99 -1.03 -18.32
N ARG A 102 7.45 -0.28 -17.30
CA ARG A 102 8.31 -0.83 -16.24
C ARG A 102 7.53 -1.74 -15.31
N VAL A 103 6.29 -1.38 -14.98
CA VAL A 103 5.38 -2.22 -14.19
C VAL A 103 5.23 -3.60 -14.84
N ASP A 104 4.92 -3.64 -16.14
CA ASP A 104 4.72 -4.88 -16.89
C ASP A 104 6.01 -5.71 -16.97
N GLN A 105 7.16 -5.04 -17.14
CA GLN A 105 8.47 -5.68 -17.10
C GLN A 105 8.75 -6.35 -15.74
N TYR A 106 8.57 -5.62 -14.63
CA TYR A 106 8.81 -6.18 -13.30
C TYR A 106 7.82 -7.30 -12.96
N ARG A 107 6.55 -7.19 -13.38
CA ARG A 107 5.57 -8.27 -13.26
C ARG A 107 6.00 -9.52 -14.00
N THR A 108 6.49 -9.38 -15.23
CA THR A 108 7.01 -10.49 -16.02
C THR A 108 8.17 -11.20 -15.31
N ILE A 109 9.11 -10.43 -14.74
CA ILE A 109 10.24 -10.99 -13.99
C ILE A 109 9.76 -11.74 -12.74
N LEU A 110 8.83 -11.16 -11.97
CA LEU A 110 8.28 -11.79 -10.77
C LEU A 110 7.51 -13.09 -11.08
N SER A 111 6.66 -13.09 -12.11
CA SER A 111 5.91 -14.29 -12.51
C SER A 111 6.80 -15.39 -13.07
N ALA A 112 7.94 -15.05 -13.66
CA ALA A 112 8.95 -16.04 -14.09
C ALA A 112 9.73 -16.65 -12.91
N ALA A 113 9.71 -16.03 -11.72
CA ALA A 113 10.42 -16.51 -10.54
C ALA A 113 9.60 -17.62 -9.84
N SER A 114 9.91 -18.88 -10.19
CA SER A 114 9.18 -20.07 -9.73
C SER A 114 9.06 -20.26 -8.21
N HIS A 115 9.89 -19.58 -7.41
CA HIS A 115 9.87 -19.67 -5.94
C HIS A 115 8.88 -18.70 -5.27
N LEU A 116 8.30 -17.75 -6.02
CA LEU A 116 7.38 -16.74 -5.49
C LEU A 116 5.89 -17.12 -5.56
N ASP A 117 5.56 -18.20 -6.29
CA ASP A 117 4.20 -18.72 -6.47
C ASP A 117 3.17 -17.62 -6.78
N LEU A 118 3.51 -16.75 -7.73
CA LEU A 118 2.67 -15.62 -8.13
C LEU A 118 2.08 -15.85 -9.51
N VAL A 119 0.77 -16.05 -9.54
CA VAL A 119 0.04 -16.15 -10.80
C VAL A 119 -0.04 -14.75 -11.43
N GLY A 120 -0.02 -14.68 -12.77
CA GLY A 120 -0.15 -13.41 -13.48
C GLY A 120 -1.37 -12.62 -13.00
N ASN A 121 -1.18 -11.31 -12.72
CA ASN A 121 -2.19 -10.40 -12.17
C ASN A 121 -2.63 -10.67 -10.72
N GLU A 122 -1.97 -11.54 -9.97
CA GLU A 122 -2.27 -11.72 -8.55
C GLU A 122 -1.92 -10.46 -7.73
N LYS A 123 -2.79 -10.15 -6.75
CA LYS A 123 -2.55 -9.04 -5.81
C LYS A 123 -1.29 -9.32 -4.99
N ILE A 124 -0.42 -8.32 -4.89
CA ILE A 124 0.75 -8.38 -4.02
C ILE A 124 0.36 -7.75 -2.68
N SER A 125 0.32 -8.56 -1.62
CA SER A 125 0.15 -8.06 -0.25
C SER A 125 1.47 -7.56 0.32
N ALA A 126 1.45 -6.49 1.13
CA ALA A 126 2.66 -5.85 1.69
C ALA A 126 3.61 -6.83 2.43
N GLY A 127 3.06 -7.76 3.20
CA GLY A 127 3.83 -8.76 3.95
C GLY A 127 4.30 -9.97 3.12
N SER A 128 3.92 -10.09 1.86
CA SER A 128 4.21 -11.28 1.03
C SER A 128 5.70 -11.38 0.65
N ARG A 129 6.17 -12.60 0.38
CA ARG A 129 7.52 -12.85 -0.19
C ARG A 129 7.73 -12.09 -1.50
N ALA A 130 6.67 -11.92 -2.27
CA ALA A 130 6.68 -11.19 -3.51
C ALA A 130 6.87 -9.69 -3.37
N ALA A 131 6.22 -9.07 -2.37
CA ALA A 131 6.45 -7.66 -2.06
C ALA A 131 7.92 -7.42 -1.72
N ARG A 132 8.50 -8.28 -0.87
CA ARG A 132 9.94 -8.22 -0.53
C ARG A 132 10.82 -8.37 -1.77
N ALA A 133 10.60 -9.43 -2.56
CA ALA A 133 11.35 -9.68 -3.79
C ALA A 133 11.25 -8.53 -4.79
N LEU A 134 10.09 -7.87 -4.87
CA LEU A 134 9.87 -6.73 -5.73
C LEU A 134 10.65 -5.48 -5.27
N VAL A 135 10.63 -5.17 -3.96
CA VAL A 135 11.42 -4.06 -3.43
C VAL A 135 12.92 -4.33 -3.62
N ASP A 136 13.37 -5.57 -3.42
CA ASP A 136 14.76 -5.97 -3.64
C ASP A 136 15.15 -5.85 -5.13
N LEU A 137 14.27 -6.27 -6.04
CA LEU A 137 14.47 -6.15 -7.48
C LEU A 137 14.60 -4.68 -7.90
N ILE A 138 13.73 -3.79 -7.42
CA ILE A 138 13.84 -2.35 -7.68
C ILE A 138 15.12 -1.78 -7.07
N ASN A 139 15.48 -2.17 -5.84
CA ASN A 139 16.72 -1.74 -5.20
C ASN A 139 17.97 -2.29 -5.87
N SER A 140 17.89 -3.38 -6.64
CA SER A 140 19.03 -3.89 -7.42
C SER A 140 19.35 -3.02 -8.63
N ASP A 141 18.41 -2.18 -9.10
CA ASP A 141 18.65 -1.22 -10.19
C ASP A 141 19.71 -0.17 -9.74
N PRO A 142 20.85 -0.06 -10.46
CA PRO A 142 21.89 0.93 -10.14
C PRO A 142 21.40 2.38 -10.18
N GLY A 143 20.37 2.68 -10.97
CA GLY A 143 19.74 4.00 -11.10
C GLY A 143 18.91 4.41 -9.88
N VAL A 144 18.56 3.48 -8.99
CA VAL A 144 17.86 3.78 -7.74
C VAL A 144 18.90 4.10 -6.66
N GLN A 145 19.14 5.39 -6.43
CA GLN A 145 20.02 5.88 -5.37
C GLN A 145 19.46 7.15 -4.69
N PRO A 146 19.49 7.24 -3.36
CA PRO A 146 19.77 6.15 -2.41
C PRO A 146 18.74 5.02 -2.50
N LYS A 147 19.12 3.81 -2.07
CA LYS A 147 18.22 2.64 -2.01
C LYS A 147 17.01 2.92 -1.12
N LEU A 148 15.88 2.32 -1.48
CA LEU A 148 14.62 2.54 -0.79
C LEU A 148 14.54 1.67 0.47
N SER A 149 14.19 2.30 1.58
CA SER A 149 13.60 1.67 2.76
C SER A 149 12.11 1.97 2.73
N VAL A 150 11.28 0.98 2.48
CA VAL A 150 9.84 1.19 2.23
C VAL A 150 9.08 0.89 3.51
N GLU A 151 8.34 1.87 4.02
CA GLU A 151 7.38 1.71 5.10
C GLU A 151 5.99 1.57 4.50
N VAL A 152 5.40 0.39 4.55
CA VAL A 152 4.01 0.19 4.17
C VAL A 152 3.15 0.37 5.41
N VAL A 153 2.30 1.38 5.40
CA VAL A 153 1.44 1.74 6.53
C VAL A 153 0.02 1.30 6.19
N SER A 154 -0.59 0.53 7.08
CA SER A 154 -1.98 0.11 7.00
C SER A 154 -2.70 0.39 8.32
N GLU A 155 -4.02 0.30 8.31
CA GLU A 155 -4.81 0.43 9.52
C GLU A 155 -5.86 -0.66 9.57
N LEU A 156 -5.94 -1.34 10.72
CA LEU A 156 -6.91 -2.38 10.97
C LEU A 156 -7.51 -2.14 12.35
N ASN A 157 -8.83 -2.01 12.43
CA ASN A 157 -9.55 -1.77 13.69
C ASN A 157 -8.99 -0.58 14.49
N GLY A 158 -8.67 0.53 13.83
CA GLY A 158 -8.12 1.74 14.47
C GLY A 158 -6.65 1.62 14.91
N VAL A 159 -5.97 0.50 14.62
CA VAL A 159 -4.55 0.29 14.93
C VAL A 159 -3.73 0.45 13.66
N VAL A 160 -2.74 1.33 13.72
CA VAL A 160 -1.77 1.49 12.63
C VAL A 160 -0.74 0.36 12.67
N HIS A 161 -0.60 -0.31 11.54
CA HIS A 161 0.43 -1.32 11.30
C HIS A 161 1.47 -0.78 10.32
N ARG A 162 2.72 -1.21 10.51
CA ARG A 162 3.84 -0.82 9.66
C ARG A 162 4.65 -2.05 9.27
N ASP A 163 4.76 -2.27 7.96
CA ASP A 163 5.64 -3.28 7.38
C ASP A 163 6.83 -2.59 6.71
N ARG A 164 8.03 -2.85 7.22
CA ARG A 164 9.27 -2.37 6.61
C ARG A 164 9.80 -3.38 5.59
N LEU A 165 10.09 -2.88 4.38
CA LEU A 165 10.66 -3.63 3.26
C LEU A 165 11.90 -2.91 2.70
N GLY A 166 12.75 -3.65 1.99
CA GLY A 166 13.91 -3.08 1.30
C GLY A 166 15.12 -2.81 2.19
N SER A 167 15.88 -1.77 1.86
CA SER A 167 17.20 -1.54 2.42
C SER A 167 17.16 -1.14 3.90
N SER A 168 18.08 -1.70 4.68
CA SER A 168 18.38 -1.34 6.07
C SER A 168 19.62 -0.46 6.21
N ALA A 169 20.25 -0.06 5.10
CA ALA A 169 21.44 0.78 5.12
C ALA A 169 21.14 2.16 5.74
N MET A 170 22.09 2.72 6.48
CA MET A 170 21.92 4.02 7.16
C MET A 170 21.62 5.18 6.19
N ASN A 171 22.10 5.08 4.95
CA ASN A 171 21.87 6.08 3.91
C ASN A 171 20.66 5.75 3.01
N ALA A 172 19.87 4.71 3.32
CA ALA A 172 18.67 4.40 2.58
C ALA A 172 17.64 5.54 2.72
N ARG A 173 16.90 5.83 1.65
CA ARG A 173 15.80 6.79 1.69
C ARG A 173 14.53 6.09 2.11
N THR A 174 13.99 6.51 3.24
CA THR A 174 12.67 6.07 3.70
C THR A 174 11.57 6.66 2.81
N VAL A 175 10.70 5.80 2.30
CA VAL A 175 9.51 6.17 1.53
C VAL A 175 8.28 5.47 2.11
N VAL A 176 7.10 6.07 1.95
CA VAL A 176 5.88 5.60 2.61
C VAL A 176 4.86 5.18 1.56
N ILE A 177 4.40 3.95 1.65
CA ILE A 177 3.27 3.45 0.87
C ILE A 177 2.10 3.26 1.83
N TRP A 178 0.94 3.78 1.47
CA TRP A 178 -0.28 3.56 2.22
C TRP A 178 -1.06 2.39 1.62
N ASP A 179 -1.30 1.37 2.44
CA ASP A 179 -2.21 0.27 2.17
C ASP A 179 -3.63 0.60 2.68
N LYS A 180 -4.55 0.82 1.74
CA LYS A 180 -5.96 1.15 1.95
C LYS A 180 -6.84 -0.11 1.88
N GLY A 181 -6.38 -1.21 2.47
CA GLY A 181 -7.11 -2.49 2.47
C GLY A 181 -6.91 -3.29 1.18
N GLY A 182 -5.67 -3.36 0.69
CA GLY A 182 -5.28 -4.04 -0.55
C GLY A 182 -5.22 -3.13 -1.77
N HIS A 183 -5.34 -1.81 -1.58
CA HIS A 183 -5.03 -0.80 -2.59
C HIS A 183 -3.90 0.09 -2.09
N PHE A 184 -2.81 0.19 -2.86
CA PHE A 184 -1.59 0.84 -2.42
C PHE A 184 -1.39 2.18 -3.13
N GLU A 185 -1.10 3.23 -2.38
CA GLU A 185 -0.80 4.58 -2.89
C GLU A 185 0.54 5.06 -2.32
N ALA A 186 1.36 5.71 -3.15
CA ALA A 186 2.57 6.38 -2.67
C ALA A 186 2.18 7.61 -1.83
N VAL A 187 2.95 7.95 -0.79
CA VAL A 187 2.77 9.17 0.01
C VAL A 187 3.96 10.10 -0.21
N ALA A 188 3.71 11.29 -0.76
CA ALA A 188 4.77 12.25 -1.16
C ALA A 188 4.38 13.72 -1.02
#